data_AF-A0A960SNP0-F1
#
_entry.id   AF-A0A960SNP0-F1
#
_cell.length_a   1.000
_cell.length_b   1.000
_cell.length_c   1.000
_cell.angle_alpha   90.00
_cell.angle_beta   90.00
_cell.angle_gamma   90.00
#
_symmetry.space_group_name_H-M   'P 1'
#
loop_
_entity.id
_entity.type
_entity.pdbx_description
1 polymer ?
#
loop_
_entity_poly.entity_id
_entity_poly.type
_entity_poly.pdbx_seq_one_letter_code
_entity_poly.pdbx_strand_id
1 'polypeptide(L)'
;MAQLNYHHLRYFWVIARERNLTRAARMLNVSASALSTQLRLLEGELGQALFERTRKSLVLSEAGRLAFDYAETIFRAGEELLDTFAGQTPAQRKILRVGAMATLSRNFQLDFIRP
;
A
#
# COMPACT_ATOMS: atom_id res chain seq x y z
N MET A 1 -12.10 10.67 19.47
CA MET A 1 -11.11 10.67 18.37
C MET A 1 -11.44 9.50 17.48
N ALA A 2 -11.56 9.68 16.16
CA ALA A 2 -11.73 8.55 15.25
C ALA A 2 -10.43 7.73 15.24
N GLN A 3 -10.52 6.43 15.55
CA GLN A 3 -9.38 5.52 15.52
C GLN A 3 -9.48 4.69 14.25
N LEU A 4 -8.54 4.87 13.32
CA LEU A 4 -8.51 4.15 12.06
C LEU A 4 -8.13 2.68 12.28
N ASN A 5 -9.02 1.76 11.92
CA ASN A 5 -8.75 0.33 12.00
C ASN A 5 -8.04 -0.20 10.72
N TYR A 6 -6.86 -0.80 10.89
CA TYR A 6 -6.06 -1.32 9.76
C TYR A 6 -6.76 -2.44 8.97
N HIS A 7 -7.58 -3.27 9.61
CA HIS A 7 -8.34 -4.32 8.92
C HIS A 7 -9.45 -3.73 8.06
N HIS A 8 -10.21 -2.78 8.60
CA HIS A 8 -11.25 -2.06 7.84
C HIS A 8 -10.66 -1.37 6.61
N LEU A 9 -9.51 -0.69 6.80
CA LEU A 9 -8.77 -0.05 5.71
C LEU A 9 -8.31 -1.06 4.65
N ARG A 10 -7.82 -2.24 5.08
CA ARG A 10 -7.36 -3.29 4.15
C ARG A 10 -8.51 -3.82 3.30
N TYR A 11 -9.65 -4.06 3.93
CA TYR A 11 -10.84 -4.51 3.23
C TYR A 11 -11.30 -3.50 2.19
N PHE A 12 -11.40 -2.22 2.57
CA PHE A 12 -11.68 -1.14 1.63
C PHE A 12 -10.68 -1.10 0.46
N TRP A 13 -9.38 -1.14 0.74
CA TRP A 13 -8.33 -1.08 -0.28
C TRP A 13 -8.42 -2.24 -1.27
N VAL A 14 -8.70 -3.45 -0.79
CA VAL A 14 -8.93 -4.60 -1.67
C VAL A 14 -10.17 -4.41 -2.54
N ILE A 15 -11.29 -3.93 -1.96
CA ILE A 15 -12.52 -3.65 -2.72
C ILE A 15 -12.26 -2.60 -3.81
N ALA A 16 -11.52 -1.55 -3.49
CA ALA A 16 -11.17 -0.47 -4.40
C ALA A 16 -10.29 -0.95 -5.57
N ARG A 17 -9.30 -1.81 -5.31
CA ARG A 17 -8.47 -2.45 -6.35
C ARG A 17 -9.28 -3.35 -7.27
N GLU A 18 -10.18 -4.14 -6.69
CA GLU A 18 -10.97 -5.12 -7.44
C GLU A 18 -12.17 -4.51 -8.18
N ARG A 19 -12.64 -3.33 -7.75
CA ARG A 19 -13.86 -2.65 -8.23
C ARG A 19 -15.11 -3.56 -8.23
N ASN A 20 -15.06 -4.63 -7.43
CA ASN A 20 -16.11 -5.65 -7.34
C ASN A 20 -16.10 -6.28 -5.95
N LEU A 21 -17.16 -6.04 -5.18
CA LEU A 21 -17.30 -6.51 -3.80
C LEU A 21 -17.25 -8.05 -3.71
N THR A 22 -17.88 -8.76 -4.64
CA THR A 22 -17.94 -10.23 -4.65
C THR A 22 -16.59 -10.86 -4.99
N ARG A 23 -15.81 -10.23 -5.88
CA ARG A 23 -14.45 -10.68 -6.20
C ARG A 23 -13.49 -10.40 -5.04
N ALA A 24 -13.58 -9.22 -4.44
CA ALA A 24 -12.85 -8.86 -3.22
C ALA A 24 -13.13 -9.81 -2.06
N ALA A 25 -14.41 -10.13 -1.81
CA ALA A 25 -14.82 -11.07 -0.76
C ALA A 25 -14.23 -12.47 -0.95
N ARG A 26 -14.25 -12.98 -2.19
CA ARG A 26 -13.60 -14.26 -2.54
C ARG A 26 -12.09 -14.22 -2.30
N MET A 27 -11.40 -13.14 -2.71
CA MET A 27 -9.96 -13.00 -2.52
C MET A 27 -9.56 -12.94 -1.04
N LEU A 28 -10.41 -12.34 -0.21
CA LEU A 28 -10.22 -12.22 1.23
C LEU A 28 -10.73 -13.43 2.03
N ASN A 29 -11.29 -14.44 1.36
CA ASN A 29 -11.94 -15.61 2.00
C ASN A 29 -13.01 -15.21 3.04
N VAL A 30 -13.81 -14.19 2.74
CA VAL A 30 -14.92 -13.74 3.59
C VAL A 30 -16.23 -13.67 2.78
N SER A 31 -17.36 -13.60 3.48
CA SER A 31 -18.65 -13.37 2.82
C SER A 31 -18.77 -11.92 2.33
N ALA A 32 -19.50 -11.71 1.23
CA ALA A 32 -19.77 -10.36 0.72
C ALA A 32 -20.56 -9.50 1.72
N SER A 33 -21.41 -10.11 2.55
CA SER A 33 -22.14 -9.42 3.62
C SER A 33 -21.21 -8.94 4.73
N ALA A 34 -20.26 -9.77 5.16
CA ALA A 34 -19.24 -9.39 6.13
C ALA A 34 -18.39 -8.23 5.60
N LEU A 35 -17.89 -8.36 4.36
CA LEU A 35 -17.08 -7.32 3.73
C LEU A 35 -17.84 -5.98 3.58
N SER A 36 -19.12 -6.04 3.23
CA SER A 36 -20.00 -4.87 3.19
C SER A 36 -20.17 -4.21 4.57
N THR A 37 -20.28 -5.00 5.65
CA THR A 37 -20.35 -4.45 7.01
C THR A 37 -19.05 -3.78 7.41
N GLN A 38 -17.90 -4.39 7.11
CA GLN A 38 -16.60 -3.79 7.43
C GLN A 38 -16.35 -2.47 6.68
N LEU A 39 -16.79 -2.40 5.42
CA LEU A 39 -16.75 -1.17 4.65
C LEU A 39 -17.61 -0.07 5.29
N ARG A 40 -18.84 -0.39 5.72
CA ARG A 40 -19.72 0.57 6.40
C ARG A 40 -19.13 1.08 7.72
N LEU A 41 -18.41 0.24 8.46
CA LEU A 41 -17.72 0.66 9.69
C LEU A 41 -16.64 1.71 9.38
N LEU A 42 -15.84 1.48 8.33
CA LEU A 42 -14.86 2.46 7.88
C LEU A 42 -15.51 3.77 7.42
N GLU A 43 -16.58 3.69 6.62
CA GLU A 43 -17.33 4.87 6.18
C GLU A 43 -17.91 5.64 7.37
N GLY A 44 -18.36 4.94 8.42
CA GLY A 44 -18.83 5.53 9.67
C GLY A 44 -17.71 6.20 10.47
N GLU A 45 -16.53 5.59 10.55
CA GLU A 45 -15.35 6.17 11.21
C GLU A 45 -14.84 7.44 10.48
N LEU A 46 -14.90 7.44 9.15
CA LEU A 46 -14.47 8.57 8.31
C LEU A 46 -15.57 9.62 8.09
N GLY A 47 -16.82 9.30 8.40
CA GLY A 47 -17.98 10.16 8.19
C GLY A 47 -18.30 10.43 6.71
N GLN A 48 -17.76 9.62 5.79
CA GLN A 48 -17.90 9.81 4.34
C GLN A 48 -18.14 8.48 3.63
N ALA A 49 -19.04 8.48 2.65
CA ALA A 49 -19.21 7.34 1.76
C ALA A 49 -18.00 7.23 0.82
N LEU A 50 -17.34 6.08 0.79
CA LEU A 50 -16.16 5.83 -0.03
C LEU A 50 -16.52 5.29 -1.41
N PHE A 51 -17.75 4.79 -1.58
CA PHE A 51 -18.26 4.32 -2.87
C PHE A 51 -19.57 5.00 -3.25
N GLU A 52 -19.76 5.22 -4.55
CA GLU A 52 -20.98 5.72 -5.14
C GLU A 52 -21.92 4.57 -5.55
N ARG A 53 -23.22 4.73 -5.28
CA ARG A 53 -24.23 3.75 -5.67
C ARG A 53 -24.52 3.85 -7.16
N THR A 54 -23.84 3.03 -7.96
CA THR A 54 -24.17 2.87 -9.39
C THR A 54 -24.84 1.51 -9.62
N ARG A 55 -25.84 1.44 -10.51
CA ARG A 55 -26.64 0.21 -10.77
C ARG A 55 -25.84 -0.98 -11.30
N LYS A 56 -24.64 -0.76 -11.84
CA LYS A 56 -23.84 -1.80 -12.52
C LYS A 56 -22.39 -1.89 -12.06
N SER A 57 -21.88 -0.92 -11.30
CA SER A 57 -20.46 -0.83 -10.97
C SER A 57 -20.23 -0.26 -9.58
N LEU A 58 -19.22 -0.77 -8.91
CA LEU A 58 -18.72 -0.21 -7.66
C LEU A 58 -17.66 0.85 -8.01
N VAL A 59 -17.99 2.12 -7.79
CA VAL A 59 -17.15 3.26 -8.19
C VAL A 59 -16.74 4.04 -6.95
N LEU A 60 -15.47 4.40 -6.84
CA LEU A 60 -14.99 5.22 -5.73
C LEU A 60 -15.58 6.62 -5.81
N SER A 61 -16.07 7.14 -4.69
CA SER A 61 -16.38 8.56 -4.53
C SER A 61 -15.10 9.40 -4.54
N GLU A 62 -15.22 10.72 -4.47
CA GLU A 62 -14.05 11.60 -4.27
C GLU A 62 -13.32 11.29 -2.97
N ALA A 63 -14.06 11.13 -1.87
CA ALA A 63 -13.54 10.70 -0.58
C ALA A 63 -12.88 9.31 -0.67
N GLY A 64 -13.48 8.40 -1.44
CA GLY A 64 -12.94 7.07 -1.72
C GLY A 64 -11.61 7.11 -2.44
N ARG A 65 -11.45 7.98 -3.43
CA ARG A 65 -10.18 8.16 -4.16
C ARG A 65 -9.07 8.65 -3.21
N LEU A 66 -9.37 9.69 -2.42
CA LEU A 66 -8.42 10.19 -1.41
C LEU A 66 -8.05 9.11 -0.39
N ALA A 67 -9.04 8.42 0.17
CA ALA A 67 -8.82 7.34 1.13
C ALA A 67 -7.99 6.20 0.52
N PHE A 68 -8.17 5.90 -0.77
CA PHE A 68 -7.41 4.88 -1.48
C PHE A 68 -5.93 5.25 -1.60
N ASP A 69 -5.62 6.49 -2.00
CA ASP A 69 -4.24 6.97 -2.13
C ASP A 69 -3.51 6.97 -0.77
N TYR A 70 -4.20 7.37 0.30
CA TYR A 70 -3.68 7.26 1.67
C TYR A 70 -3.50 5.80 2.09
N ALA A 71 -4.44 4.91 1.76
CA ALA A 71 -4.33 3.49 2.07
C ALA A 71 -3.11 2.87 1.39
N GLU A 72 -2.84 3.18 0.12
CA GLU A 72 -1.63 2.70 -0.58
C GLU A 72 -0.35 3.16 0.13
N THR A 73 -0.30 4.41 0.56
CA THR A 73 0.85 4.95 1.29
C THR A 73 1.04 4.27 2.65
N ILE A 74 -0.05 4.06 3.39
CA ILE A 74 -0.04 3.39 4.70
C ILE A 74 0.41 1.93 4.56
N PHE A 75 -0.13 1.19 3.59
CA PHE A 75 0.25 -0.20 3.37
C PHE A 75 1.70 -0.34 2.92
N ARG A 76 2.19 0.54 2.04
CA ARG A 76 3.60 0.56 1.65
C ARG A 76 4.52 0.80 2.84
N ALA A 77 4.20 1.77 3.70
CA ALA A 77 4.99 2.01 4.92
C ALA A 77 4.90 0.83 5.90
N GLY A 78 3.75 0.17 5.99
CA GLY A 78 3.56 -1.05 6.78
C GLY A 78 4.41 -2.22 6.25
N GLU A 79 4.47 -2.41 4.93
CA GLU A 79 5.35 -3.40 4.29
C GLU A 79 6.82 -3.10 4.57
N GLU A 80 7.27 -1.85 4.39
CA GLU A 80 8.65 -1.43 4.70
C GLU A 80 9.03 -1.69 6.17
N LEU A 81 8.11 -1.45 7.10
CA LEU A 81 8.29 -1.78 8.51
C LEU A 81 8.46 -3.29 8.68
N LEU A 82 7.55 -4.10 8.12
CA LEU A 82 7.62 -5.56 8.25
C LEU A 82 8.92 -6.12 7.65
N ASP A 83 9.36 -5.63 6.49
CA ASP A 83 10.59 -6.04 5.83
C ASP A 83 11.82 -5.73 6.70
N THR A 84 11.86 -4.52 7.26
CA THR A 84 12.94 -4.08 8.17
C THR A 84 13.08 -5.02 9.38
N PHE A 85 11.96 -5.40 10.00
CA PHE A 85 11.96 -6.29 11.17
C PHE A 85 12.12 -7.77 10.81
N ALA A 86 11.77 -8.19 9.59
CA ALA A 86 11.99 -9.55 9.09
C ALA A 86 13.46 -9.83 8.75
N GLY A 87 14.37 -8.87 8.96
CA GLY A 87 15.77 -8.98 8.54
C GLY A 87 15.96 -8.89 7.02
N GLN A 88 14.87 -8.68 6.27
CA GLN A 88 14.88 -8.29 4.87
C GLN A 88 15.09 -6.78 4.82
N THR A 89 16.26 -6.31 5.25
CA THR A 89 16.59 -4.91 5.06
C THR A 89 16.43 -4.60 3.58
N PRO A 90 15.50 -3.74 3.13
CA PRO A 90 15.23 -3.51 1.73
C PRO A 90 16.51 -2.97 1.14
N ALA A 91 17.28 -3.85 0.46
CA ALA A 91 18.72 -3.75 0.22
C ALA A 91 19.22 -2.35 0.55
N GLN A 92 19.47 -2.07 1.85
CA GLN A 92 19.68 -0.71 2.32
C GLN A 92 20.72 -0.17 1.36
N ARG A 93 20.37 0.81 0.52
CA ARG A 93 21.22 1.17 -0.61
C ARG A 93 22.54 1.57 0.02
N LYS A 94 23.51 0.64 0.02
CA LYS A 94 24.71 0.79 0.84
C LYS A 94 25.51 1.80 0.09
N ILE A 95 25.45 3.05 0.54
CA ILE A 95 26.20 4.14 -0.06
C ILE A 95 27.66 3.86 0.28
N LEU A 96 28.36 3.18 -0.61
CA LEU A 96 29.81 3.04 -0.55
C LEU A 96 30.43 4.32 -1.11
N ARG A 97 30.99 5.15 -0.24
CA ARG A 97 31.76 6.32 -0.64
C ARG A 97 33.20 5.86 -0.91
N VAL A 98 33.62 5.93 -2.17
CA VAL A 98 34.98 5.56 -2.59
C VAL A 98 35.79 6.84 -2.82
N GLY A 99 36.90 6.99 -2.09
CA GLY A 99 37.90 8.01 -2.38
C GLY A 99 38.94 7.45 -3.34
N ALA A 100 39.25 8.19 -4.42
CA ALA A 100 40.27 7.83 -5.38
C ALA A 100 41.29 8.97 -5.53
N MET A 101 42.56 8.62 -5.76
CA MET A 101 43.57 9.60 -6.14
C MET A 101 43.31 10.09 -7.56
N ALA A 102 43.58 11.37 -7.84
CA ALA A 102 43.33 11.96 -9.16
C ALA A 102 44.11 11.30 -10.31
N THR A 103 45.22 10.61 -10.00
CA THR A 103 46.07 9.91 -10.97
C THR A 103 45.58 8.52 -11.35
N LEU A 104 44.58 7.97 -10.65
CA LEU A 104 44.04 6.63 -10.93
C LEU A 104 43.12 6.69 -12.15
N SER A 105 43.33 5.82 -13.13
CA SER A 105 42.53 5.84 -14.36
C SER A 105 41.04 5.57 -14.08
N ARG A 106 40.16 6.28 -14.79
CA ARG A 106 38.69 6.10 -14.69
C ARG A 106 38.28 4.66 -14.99
N ASN A 107 38.91 4.02 -15.97
CA ASN A 107 38.57 2.66 -16.40
C ASN A 107 38.86 1.65 -15.28
N PHE A 108 40.03 1.75 -14.64
CA PHE A 108 40.35 0.91 -13.50
C PHE A 108 39.37 1.12 -12.34
N GLN A 109 39.03 2.38 -12.02
CA GLN A 109 38.07 2.69 -10.95
C GLN A 109 36.70 2.05 -11.21
N LEU A 110 36.22 2.10 -12.46
CA LEU A 110 34.94 1.51 -12.86
C LEU A 110 34.99 -0.02 -12.86
N ASP A 111 36.07 -0.62 -13.37
CA ASP A 111 36.26 -2.08 -13.38
C ASP A 111 36.38 -2.64 -11.96
N PHE A 112 37.06 -1.94 -11.06
CA PHE A 112 37.27 -2.36 -9.67
C PHE A 112 35.99 -2.40 -8.84
N ILE A 113 35.01 -1.53 -9.14
CA ILE A 113 33.73 -1.46 -8.41
C ILE A 113 32.59 -2.19 -9.11
N ARG A 114 32.86 -2.93 -10.20
CA ARG A 114 31.86 -3.79 -10.83
C ARG A 114 31.45 -4.91 -9.86
N PRO A 115 30.15 -5.25 -9.81
CA PRO A 115 29.64 -6.34 -8.98
C PRO A 115 30.14 -7.72 -9.44
#